data_AF-A0A537KYH2-F1
#
_entry.id   AF-A0A537KYH2-F1
#
_cell.length_a   1.000
_cell.length_b   1.000
_cell.length_c   1.000
_cell.angle_alpha   90.00
_cell.angle_beta   90.00
_cell.angle_gamma   90.00
#
_symmetry.space_group_name_H-M   'P 1'
#
loop_
_entity.id
_entity.type
_entity.pdbx_description
1 polymer ?
#
loop_
_entity_poly.entity_id
_entity_poly.type
_entity_poly.pdbx_seq_one_letter_code
_entity_poly.pdbx_strand_id
1 'polypeptide(L)'
;MTGGATAMPEFDATVEYRDVPDEPGYMAGSDGSVWSSRMRGHWRQLHPPKDSHNYRQVKLSGRGYLVHRLVMRTFVGPCPAGQEVRHADADRSNNDLSNLSYGTPKQNACDKQVATRRQPRRKKRKQRQQERLDPSVTYRPVPDFPGYLAGDNGTIWSSHGQDGWRRLREANSKGYKRIGLCRHSRQVTDSVHAIILRVFVGPRPPDKQCCHRDGNKTNNRLENLYYGTAAENAADRATHGRTARGERGGNAKLVESQVVEIRERVAAGETHDDVAEAFGVSDSLVQLIANGRSWKHVGGPRTVVGAAKGERNGTATLTETQVREIRALAATGVRQTEICRRLGVRKGAVGHVVRGSRWKHLL
;
A
#
# COMPACT_ATOMS: atom_id res chain seq x y z
N MET A 1 70.18 -43.76 27.97
CA MET A 1 69.37 -43.14 26.90
C MET A 1 68.15 -42.53 27.55
N THR A 2 68.22 -41.23 27.84
CA THR A 2 67.17 -40.44 28.49
C THR A 2 66.07 -40.15 27.48
N GLY A 3 64.92 -40.82 27.63
CA GLY A 3 63.73 -40.58 26.82
C GLY A 3 63.23 -39.16 27.04
N GLY A 4 63.35 -38.32 26.01
CA GLY A 4 62.95 -36.92 26.06
C GLY A 4 61.47 -36.79 26.42
N ALA A 5 61.21 -36.08 27.52
CA ALA A 5 59.90 -35.57 27.83
C ALA A 5 59.43 -34.72 26.65
N THR A 6 58.36 -35.17 26.01
CA THR A 6 57.71 -34.50 24.91
C THR A 6 57.15 -33.18 25.40
N ALA A 7 57.81 -32.08 25.00
CA ALA A 7 57.36 -30.73 25.30
C ALA A 7 55.92 -30.54 24.81
N MET A 8 55.02 -30.31 25.77
CA MET A 8 53.62 -30.00 25.51
C MET A 8 53.55 -28.59 24.89
N PRO A 9 52.76 -28.37 23.83
CA PRO A 9 52.53 -27.02 23.29
C PRO A 9 51.95 -26.10 24.36
N GLU A 10 52.10 -24.78 24.20
CA GLU A 10 51.42 -23.77 25.06
C GLU A 10 49.91 -23.94 24.92
N PHE A 11 49.37 -24.79 25.79
CA PHE A 11 47.94 -24.95 25.97
C PHE A 11 47.39 -23.66 26.59
N ASP A 12 46.20 -23.26 26.13
CA ASP A 12 45.45 -22.22 26.80
C ASP A 12 45.25 -22.61 28.27
N ALA A 13 45.82 -21.83 29.19
CA ALA A 13 45.79 -22.08 30.62
C ALA A 13 44.36 -22.07 31.22
N THR A 14 43.37 -21.61 30.45
CA THR A 14 41.95 -21.59 30.83
C THR A 14 41.19 -22.85 30.40
N VAL A 15 41.81 -23.72 29.58
CA VAL A 15 41.20 -24.95 29.08
C VAL A 15 41.79 -26.14 29.83
N GLU A 16 40.93 -26.99 30.37
CA GLU A 16 41.35 -28.23 31.01
C GLU A 16 41.58 -29.30 29.93
N TYR A 17 42.70 -30.01 29.96
CA TYR A 17 42.99 -31.10 29.04
C TYR A 17 43.15 -32.42 29.79
N ARG A 18 42.58 -33.50 29.25
CA ARG A 18 42.63 -34.85 29.84
C ARG A 18 42.84 -35.90 28.77
N ASP A 19 43.59 -36.95 29.13
CA ASP A 19 43.79 -38.12 28.25
C ASP A 19 42.44 -38.77 27.92
N VAL A 20 42.27 -39.15 26.66
CA VAL A 20 41.07 -39.84 26.22
C VAL A 20 41.07 -41.26 26.78
N PRO A 21 40.01 -41.68 27.52
CA PRO A 21 39.94 -43.04 28.06
C PRO A 21 40.05 -44.09 26.96
N ASP A 22 40.87 -45.12 27.21
CA ASP A 22 41.10 -46.28 26.33
C ASP A 22 41.75 -45.96 24.96
N GLU A 23 42.22 -44.73 24.73
CA GLU A 23 42.87 -44.30 23.49
C GLU A 23 44.22 -43.63 23.77
N PRO A 24 45.30 -44.41 24.05
CA PRO A 24 46.60 -43.85 24.42
C PRO A 24 47.21 -43.02 23.30
N GLY A 25 47.79 -41.87 23.67
CA GLY A 25 48.37 -40.90 22.74
C GLY A 25 47.36 -39.91 22.15
N TYR A 26 46.16 -39.82 22.73
CA TYR A 26 45.15 -38.81 22.40
C TYR A 26 44.65 -38.09 23.66
N MET A 27 44.37 -36.80 23.52
CA MET A 27 43.90 -35.94 24.61
C MET A 27 42.72 -35.09 24.11
N ALA A 28 41.80 -34.74 25.00
CA ALA A 28 40.71 -33.81 24.71
C ALA A 28 40.75 -32.61 25.65
N GLY A 29 40.45 -31.42 25.12
CA GLY A 29 40.27 -30.19 25.89
C GLY A 29 38.80 -29.98 26.28
N SER A 30 38.56 -29.27 27.38
CA SER A 30 37.23 -28.87 27.83
C SER A 30 36.53 -27.92 26.85
N ASP A 31 37.27 -27.28 25.95
CA ASP A 31 36.78 -26.45 24.84
C ASP A 31 36.30 -27.27 23.62
N GLY A 32 36.47 -28.60 23.68
CA GLY A 32 36.16 -29.51 22.58
C GLY A 32 37.28 -29.70 21.57
N SER A 33 38.50 -29.23 21.87
CA SER A 33 39.69 -29.56 21.09
C SER A 33 40.12 -31.02 21.29
N VAL A 34 40.70 -31.63 20.25
CA VAL A 34 41.22 -33.02 20.32
C VAL A 34 42.64 -33.02 19.80
N TRP A 35 43.54 -33.70 20.49
CA TRP A 35 44.98 -33.69 20.24
C TRP A 35 45.52 -35.10 20.10
N SER A 36 46.59 -35.26 19.32
CA SER A 36 47.29 -36.54 19.10
C SER A 36 48.80 -36.36 19.24
N SER A 37 49.46 -37.27 19.94
CA SER A 37 50.93 -37.36 20.04
C SER A 37 51.53 -38.50 19.21
N ARG A 38 50.67 -39.27 18.51
CA ARG A 38 51.09 -40.50 17.80
C ARG A 38 51.95 -40.25 16.56
N MET A 39 51.94 -39.03 16.01
CA MET A 39 52.83 -38.65 14.92
C MET A 39 54.04 -37.90 15.47
N ARG A 40 55.20 -38.59 15.50
CA ARG A 40 56.51 -38.03 15.87
C ARG A 40 56.67 -37.56 17.33
N GLY A 41 55.82 -38.02 18.26
CA GLY A 41 55.94 -37.77 19.70
C GLY A 41 55.42 -36.41 20.17
N HIS A 42 55.23 -35.43 19.28
CA HIS A 42 54.71 -34.11 19.65
C HIS A 42 53.19 -34.05 19.59
N TRP A 43 52.57 -33.34 20.54
CA TRP A 43 51.14 -33.11 20.56
C TRP A 43 50.71 -32.14 19.45
N ARG A 44 49.73 -32.56 18.66
CA ARG A 44 49.13 -31.74 17.59
C ARG A 44 47.61 -31.74 17.69
N GLN A 45 47.00 -30.57 17.55
CA GLN A 45 45.55 -30.43 17.48
C GLN A 45 45.02 -31.04 16.18
N LEU A 46 43.97 -31.84 16.30
CA LEU A 46 43.20 -32.38 15.20
C LEU A 46 42.08 -31.40 14.87
N HIS A 47 41.85 -31.17 13.58
CA HIS A 47 40.77 -30.32 13.08
C HIS A 47 39.72 -31.19 12.37
N PRO A 48 38.85 -31.88 13.13
CA PRO A 48 37.86 -32.78 12.56
C PRO A 48 36.83 -32.03 11.69
N PRO A 49 36.52 -32.55 10.49
CA PRO A 49 35.47 -32.00 9.65
C PRO A 49 34.09 -32.23 10.28
N LYS A 50 33.11 -31.46 9.80
CA LYS A 50 31.70 -31.63 10.14
C LYS A 50 31.06 -32.69 9.22
N ASP A 51 30.15 -33.49 9.75
CA ASP A 51 29.31 -34.40 8.97
C ASP A 51 28.08 -33.69 8.37
N SER A 52 27.23 -34.43 7.65
CA SER A 52 25.98 -33.92 7.07
C SER A 52 24.94 -33.44 8.10
N HIS A 53 25.11 -33.80 9.37
CA HIS A 53 24.27 -33.40 10.49
C HIS A 53 24.92 -32.30 11.35
N ASN A 54 26.04 -31.70 10.88
CA ASN A 54 26.84 -30.67 11.53
C ASN A 54 27.61 -31.11 12.80
N TYR A 55 27.74 -32.41 13.07
CA TYR A 55 28.59 -32.90 14.16
C TYR A 55 30.05 -33.00 13.72
N ARG A 56 30.98 -32.63 14.60
CA ARG A 56 32.41 -32.86 14.36
C ARG A 56 32.77 -34.32 14.61
N GLN A 57 33.47 -34.94 13.66
CA GLN A 57 33.90 -36.34 13.75
C GLN A 57 35.42 -36.46 13.58
N VAL A 58 36.07 -37.11 14.55
CA VAL A 58 37.52 -37.35 14.57
C VAL A 58 37.80 -38.85 14.50
N LYS A 59 38.88 -39.26 13.82
CA LYS A 59 39.33 -40.65 13.82
C LYS A 59 40.49 -40.82 14.81
N LEU A 60 40.31 -41.66 15.82
CA LEU A 60 41.36 -42.06 16.77
C LEU A 60 41.63 -43.54 16.56
N SER A 61 42.90 -43.93 16.38
CA SER A 61 43.29 -45.34 16.17
C SER A 61 42.49 -46.06 15.06
N GLY A 62 42.06 -45.34 14.02
CA GLY A 62 41.23 -45.87 12.92
C GLY A 62 39.73 -45.94 13.21
N ARG A 63 39.28 -45.70 14.45
CA ARG A 63 37.87 -45.66 14.86
C ARG A 63 37.34 -44.23 14.84
N GLY A 64 36.12 -44.04 14.34
CA GLY A 64 35.46 -42.73 14.27
C GLY A 64 34.73 -42.38 15.56
N TYR A 65 34.98 -41.20 16.10
CA TYR A 65 34.36 -40.65 17.30
C TYR A 65 33.70 -39.31 17.01
N LEU A 66 32.52 -39.06 17.59
CA LEU A 66 31.92 -37.73 17.60
C LEU A 66 32.56 -36.92 18.73
N VAL A 67 33.01 -35.70 18.43
CA VAL A 67 33.80 -34.89 19.38
C VAL A 67 33.04 -34.63 20.68
N HIS A 68 31.77 -34.21 20.62
CA HIS A 68 30.96 -33.99 21.84
C HIS A 68 30.84 -35.24 22.73
N ARG A 69 30.80 -36.45 22.15
CA ARG A 69 30.75 -37.70 22.94
C ARG A 69 32.10 -38.02 23.55
N LEU A 70 33.17 -37.74 22.81
CA LEU A 70 34.54 -37.91 23.27
C LEU A 70 34.81 -37.00 24.47
N VAL A 71 34.48 -35.72 24.38
CA VAL A 71 34.62 -34.73 25.45
C VAL A 71 33.81 -35.17 26.68
N MET A 72 32.52 -35.49 26.52
CA MET A 72 31.71 -35.95 27.65
C MET A 72 32.25 -37.24 28.28
N ARG A 73 32.73 -38.20 27.48
CA ARG A 73 33.33 -39.43 27.99
C ARG A 73 34.60 -39.16 28.79
N THR A 74 35.44 -38.23 28.32
CA THR A 74 36.71 -37.88 28.96
C THR A 74 36.53 -37.11 30.27
N PHE A 75 35.60 -36.16 30.32
CA PHE A 75 35.46 -35.27 31.49
C PHE A 75 34.38 -35.70 32.49
N VAL A 76 33.31 -36.34 32.01
CA VAL A 76 32.14 -36.73 32.83
C VAL A 76 32.06 -38.24 33.02
N GLY A 77 32.55 -39.04 32.06
CA GLY A 77 32.56 -40.50 32.12
C GLY A 77 31.58 -41.17 31.15
N PRO A 78 31.35 -42.48 31.24
CA PRO A 78 30.52 -43.20 30.28
C PRO A 78 29.07 -42.70 30.28
N CYS A 79 28.44 -42.70 29.10
CA CYS A 79 27.06 -42.27 28.94
C CYS A 79 26.11 -43.21 29.70
N PRO A 80 25.27 -42.72 30.64
CA PRO A 80 24.30 -43.55 31.34
C PRO A 80 23.29 -44.19 30.37
N ALA A 81 22.80 -45.39 30.73
CA ALA A 81 21.84 -46.12 29.90
C ALA A 81 20.59 -45.28 29.60
N GLY A 82 20.21 -45.21 28.32
CA GLY A 82 19.05 -44.44 27.86
C GLY A 82 19.25 -42.93 27.78
N GLN A 83 20.48 -42.44 27.96
CA GLN A 83 20.84 -41.03 27.75
C GLN A 83 21.67 -40.82 26.48
N GLU A 84 21.72 -39.57 26.03
CA GLU A 84 22.55 -39.10 24.94
C GLU A 84 23.12 -37.72 25.26
N VAL A 85 24.18 -37.33 24.56
CA VAL A 85 24.81 -36.02 24.74
C VAL A 85 23.94 -34.93 24.12
N ARG A 86 23.78 -33.85 24.87
CA ARG A 86 22.93 -32.70 24.57
C ARG A 86 23.80 -31.46 24.44
N HIS A 87 23.42 -30.55 23.56
CA HIS A 87 24.06 -29.24 23.41
C HIS A 87 23.07 -28.18 23.93
N ALA A 88 23.45 -27.41 24.95
CA ALA A 88 22.57 -26.45 25.60
C ALA A 88 22.17 -25.30 24.65
N ASP A 89 23.06 -24.89 23.76
CA ASP A 89 22.87 -23.84 22.75
C ASP A 89 22.24 -24.33 21.43
N ALA A 90 21.98 -25.64 21.30
CA ALA A 90 21.54 -26.31 20.09
C ALA A 90 22.49 -26.21 18.86
N ASP A 91 23.71 -25.68 19.02
CA ASP A 91 24.77 -25.73 18.01
C ASP A 91 25.60 -27.01 18.17
N ARG A 92 25.38 -27.96 17.27
CA ARG A 92 26.06 -29.27 17.22
C ARG A 92 27.57 -29.20 16.97
N SER A 93 28.07 -28.02 16.60
CA SER A 93 29.49 -27.79 16.35
C SER A 93 30.22 -27.15 17.54
N ASN A 94 29.48 -26.67 18.54
CA ASN A 94 30.01 -26.18 19.82
C ASN A 94 30.17 -27.35 20.80
N ASN A 95 31.38 -27.93 20.83
CA ASN A 95 31.69 -29.10 21.67
C ASN A 95 32.33 -28.71 23.02
N ASP A 96 32.19 -27.45 23.44
CA ASP A 96 32.66 -27.01 24.75
C ASP A 96 31.92 -27.77 25.85
N LEU A 97 32.64 -28.31 26.82
CA LEU A 97 32.11 -29.11 27.92
C LEU A 97 31.01 -28.38 28.69
N SER A 98 31.11 -27.06 28.86
CA SER A 98 30.07 -26.25 29.54
C SER A 98 28.75 -26.21 28.75
N ASN A 99 28.81 -26.45 27.43
CA ASN A 99 27.65 -26.56 26.55
C ASN A 99 27.12 -28.00 26.46
N LEU A 100 27.82 -28.99 27.01
CA LEU A 100 27.47 -30.40 26.88
C LEU A 100 26.93 -31.00 28.19
N SER A 101 25.93 -31.86 28.07
CA SER A 101 25.41 -32.65 29.21
C SER A 101 24.81 -33.97 28.75
N TYR A 102 24.74 -34.96 29.64
CA TYR A 102 23.94 -36.17 29.37
C TYR A 102 22.47 -35.93 29.73
N GLY A 103 21.57 -36.46 28.89
CA GLY A 103 20.17 -36.55 29.28
C GLY A 103 19.36 -37.42 28.32
N THR A 104 18.09 -37.60 28.64
CA THR A 104 17.21 -38.52 27.92
C THR A 104 16.81 -37.96 26.53
N PRO A 105 16.50 -38.84 25.55
CA PRO A 105 15.94 -38.42 24.26
C PRO A 105 14.69 -37.55 24.39
N LYS A 106 13.86 -37.79 25.42
CA LYS A 106 12.66 -36.97 25.72
C LYS A 106 13.03 -35.55 26.17
N GLN A 107 14.06 -35.40 26.99
CA GLN A 107 14.60 -34.09 27.35
C GLN A 107 15.21 -33.41 26.11
N ASN A 108 15.97 -34.13 25.30
CA ASN A 108 16.53 -33.61 24.04
C ASN A 108 15.49 -33.16 23.03
N ALA A 109 14.37 -33.89 22.92
CA ALA A 109 13.22 -33.48 22.12
C ALA A 109 12.54 -32.21 22.68
N CYS A 110 12.47 -32.07 24.01
CA CYS A 110 11.97 -30.86 24.68
C CYS A 110 12.85 -29.63 24.36
N ASP A 111 14.17 -29.75 24.44
CA ASP A 111 15.07 -28.63 24.10
C ASP A 111 15.05 -28.30 22.61
N LYS A 112 14.90 -29.30 21.73
CA LYS A 112 14.61 -29.06 20.31
C LYS A 112 13.31 -28.27 20.14
N GLN A 113 12.25 -28.54 20.89
CA GLN A 113 11.01 -27.75 20.82
C GLN A 113 11.19 -26.33 21.37
N VAL A 114 12.10 -26.12 22.34
CA VAL A 114 12.45 -24.80 22.86
C VAL A 114 13.31 -24.00 21.88
N ALA A 115 14.28 -24.63 21.21
CA ALA A 115 15.18 -24.00 20.23
C ALA A 115 14.57 -23.84 18.82
N THR A 116 13.70 -24.76 18.39
CA THR A 116 12.96 -24.71 17.10
C THR A 116 11.59 -24.05 17.21
N ARG A 117 11.11 -23.74 18.42
CA ARG A 117 10.30 -22.55 18.58
C ARG A 117 11.16 -21.42 18.02
N ARG A 118 10.91 -21.06 16.74
CA ARG A 118 10.97 -19.66 16.32
C ARG A 118 10.48 -18.93 17.54
N GLN A 119 11.31 -18.06 18.15
CA GLN A 119 10.77 -17.12 19.11
C GLN A 119 9.48 -16.65 18.45
N PRO A 120 8.28 -16.86 19.02
CA PRO A 120 7.15 -16.10 18.56
C PRO A 120 7.72 -14.71 18.65
N ARG A 121 7.89 -13.99 17.51
CA ARG A 121 8.47 -12.65 17.49
C ARG A 121 7.99 -12.07 18.79
N ARG A 122 8.88 -11.81 19.76
CA ARG A 122 8.46 -11.08 20.94
C ARG A 122 7.96 -9.83 20.24
N LYS A 123 6.65 -9.74 20.00
CA LYS A 123 5.94 -8.49 20.07
C LYS A 123 6.46 -8.13 21.45
N LYS A 124 7.50 -7.28 21.51
CA LYS A 124 7.66 -6.38 22.62
C LYS A 124 6.21 -6.01 22.82
N ARG A 125 5.59 -6.52 23.89
CA ARG A 125 4.32 -5.98 24.33
C ARG A 125 4.83 -4.62 24.70
N LYS A 126 4.85 -3.70 23.70
CA LYS A 126 5.24 -2.31 23.85
C LYS A 126 4.53 -2.01 25.13
N GLN A 127 5.29 -1.74 26.18
CA GLN A 127 4.75 -1.44 27.48
C GLN A 127 3.79 -0.31 27.15
N ARG A 128 2.51 -0.66 27.07
CA ARG A 128 1.52 0.20 26.43
C ARG A 128 1.42 1.27 27.47
N GLN A 129 1.96 2.45 27.17
CA GLN A 129 1.60 3.63 27.93
C GLN A 129 0.08 3.59 27.97
N GLN A 130 -0.44 3.37 29.18
CA GLN A 130 -1.86 3.27 29.41
C GLN A 130 -2.32 4.71 29.23
N GLU A 131 -2.69 5.03 27.99
CA GLU A 131 -3.27 6.33 27.66
C GLU A 131 -4.43 6.50 28.65
N ARG A 132 -4.42 7.61 29.38
CA ARG A 132 -5.51 8.00 30.29
C ARG A 132 -6.44 8.94 29.54
N LEU A 133 -7.67 9.05 30.03
CA LEU A 133 -8.59 10.06 29.52
C LEU A 133 -7.96 11.44 29.71
N ASP A 134 -7.99 12.24 28.66
CA ASP A 134 -7.44 13.59 28.65
C ASP A 134 -8.49 14.55 29.24
N PRO A 135 -8.20 15.28 30.34
CA PRO A 135 -9.18 16.18 30.96
C PRO A 135 -9.70 17.30 30.04
N SER A 136 -8.95 17.64 28.98
CA SER A 136 -9.35 18.67 28.01
C SER A 136 -10.34 18.19 26.94
N VAL A 137 -10.56 16.87 26.86
CA VAL A 137 -11.40 16.24 25.84
C VAL A 137 -12.77 15.99 26.43
N THR A 138 -13.82 16.40 25.72
CA THR A 138 -15.18 16.06 26.13
C THR A 138 -15.44 14.61 25.77
N TYR A 139 -15.73 13.76 26.76
CA TYR A 139 -16.13 12.37 26.54
C TYR A 139 -17.62 12.17 26.78
N ARG A 140 -18.27 11.38 25.93
CA ARG A 140 -19.69 11.00 26.05
C ARG A 140 -19.89 9.50 25.81
N PRO A 141 -20.89 8.86 26.45
CA PRO A 141 -21.21 7.46 26.22
C PRO A 141 -21.66 7.23 24.78
N VAL A 142 -21.25 6.10 24.21
CA VAL A 142 -21.74 5.69 22.88
C VAL A 142 -23.16 5.12 23.03
N PRO A 143 -24.18 5.72 22.38
CA PRO A 143 -25.56 5.21 22.46
C PRO A 143 -25.63 3.73 22.07
N ASP A 144 -26.47 2.96 22.76
CA ASP A 144 -26.65 1.50 22.56
C ASP A 144 -25.45 0.59 22.92
N PHE A 145 -24.29 1.16 23.28
CA PHE A 145 -23.08 0.40 23.59
C PHE A 145 -22.56 0.75 24.99
N PRO A 146 -23.16 0.19 26.07
CA PRO A 146 -22.70 0.44 27.43
C PRO A 146 -21.26 -0.02 27.62
N GLY A 147 -20.47 0.76 28.36
CA GLY A 147 -19.03 0.49 28.54
C GLY A 147 -18.13 1.00 27.41
N TYR A 148 -18.65 1.89 26.55
CA TYR A 148 -17.88 2.61 25.54
C TYR A 148 -18.05 4.13 25.68
N LEU A 149 -16.94 4.88 25.53
CA LEU A 149 -16.92 6.34 25.47
C LEU A 149 -16.32 6.82 24.15
N ALA A 150 -16.82 7.94 23.66
CA ALA A 150 -16.25 8.66 22.53
C ALA A 150 -15.82 10.07 22.97
N GLY A 151 -14.59 10.45 22.67
CA GLY A 151 -14.05 11.79 22.90
C GLY A 151 -14.21 12.67 21.67
N ASP A 152 -14.51 13.96 21.83
CA ASP A 152 -14.62 14.93 20.73
C ASP A 152 -13.34 15.06 19.88
N ASN A 153 -12.19 14.61 20.39
CA ASN A 153 -10.94 14.50 19.64
C ASN A 153 -10.86 13.28 18.69
N GLY A 154 -11.91 12.46 18.62
CA GLY A 154 -11.98 11.28 17.75
C GLY A 154 -11.44 9.99 18.37
N THR A 155 -11.23 9.94 19.69
CA THR A 155 -10.79 8.72 20.40
C THR A 155 -11.98 7.91 20.93
N ILE A 156 -11.89 6.58 20.87
CA ILE A 156 -12.91 5.67 21.42
C ILE A 156 -12.29 4.82 22.53
N TRP A 157 -13.00 4.68 23.64
CA TRP A 157 -12.55 4.01 24.85
C TRP A 157 -13.54 2.92 25.26
N SER A 158 -13.04 1.91 25.98
CA SER A 158 -13.86 0.84 26.53
C SER A 158 -13.49 0.54 27.98
N SER A 159 -14.50 0.25 28.80
CA SER A 159 -14.35 -0.16 30.20
C SER A 159 -14.51 -1.67 30.42
N HIS A 160 -14.62 -2.47 29.36
CA HIS A 160 -14.75 -3.94 29.48
C HIS A 160 -13.44 -4.66 29.86
N GLY A 161 -12.34 -3.93 30.00
CA GLY A 161 -11.07 -4.46 30.49
C GLY A 161 -11.00 -4.48 32.02
N GLN A 162 -9.99 -5.16 32.57
CA GLN A 162 -9.80 -5.24 34.02
C GLN A 162 -9.25 -3.95 34.65
N ASP A 163 -8.68 -3.04 33.85
CA ASP A 163 -7.99 -1.83 34.32
C ASP A 163 -8.70 -0.53 33.91
N GLY A 164 -10.01 -0.44 34.12
CA GLY A 164 -10.81 0.76 33.83
C GLY A 164 -10.87 1.12 32.34
N TRP A 165 -10.95 2.43 32.04
CA TRP A 165 -11.08 2.92 30.68
C TRP A 165 -9.79 2.72 29.87
N ARG A 166 -9.93 2.06 28.72
CA ARG A 166 -8.83 1.80 27.78
C ARG A 166 -9.17 2.30 26.39
N ARG A 167 -8.25 3.05 25.77
CA ARG A 167 -8.36 3.44 24.37
C ARG A 167 -8.34 2.22 23.44
N LEU A 168 -9.33 2.14 22.57
CA LEU A 168 -9.45 1.08 21.56
C LEU A 168 -8.53 1.35 20.37
N ARG A 169 -8.03 0.27 19.77
CA ARG A 169 -7.21 0.35 18.57
C ARG A 169 -8.09 0.36 17.33
N GLU A 170 -7.96 1.41 16.55
CA GLU A 170 -8.67 1.60 15.29
C GLU A 170 -8.04 0.73 14.18
N ALA A 171 -8.87 0.03 13.41
CA ALA A 171 -8.48 -0.57 12.15
C ALA A 171 -8.67 0.44 11.01
N ASN A 172 -7.84 0.40 9.97
CA ASN A 172 -8.04 1.21 8.77
C ASN A 172 -8.67 0.34 7.67
N SER A 173 -9.77 0.79 7.08
CA SER A 173 -10.38 0.18 5.91
C SER A 173 -10.78 1.27 4.91
N LYS A 174 -10.27 1.19 3.67
CA LYS A 174 -10.49 2.18 2.60
C LYS A 174 -10.20 3.64 3.02
N GLY A 175 -9.26 3.83 3.95
CA GLY A 175 -8.88 5.13 4.51
C GLY A 175 -9.70 5.57 5.73
N TYR A 176 -10.75 4.84 6.10
CA TYR A 176 -11.58 5.17 7.26
C TYR A 176 -11.18 4.35 8.48
N LYS A 177 -11.03 5.02 9.63
CA LYS A 177 -10.82 4.39 10.93
C LYS A 177 -12.11 3.70 11.40
N ARG A 178 -12.00 2.45 11.83
CA ARG A 178 -13.12 1.61 12.30
C ARG A 178 -12.80 0.94 13.63
N ILE A 179 -13.84 0.72 14.44
CA ILE A 179 -13.75 0.08 15.75
C ILE A 179 -14.82 -1.02 15.84
N GLY A 180 -14.45 -2.14 16.48
CA GLY A 180 -15.40 -3.16 16.91
C GLY A 180 -16.01 -2.79 18.26
N LEU A 181 -17.34 -2.72 18.30
CA LEU A 181 -18.15 -2.52 19.50
C LEU A 181 -18.90 -3.82 19.80
N CYS A 182 -19.03 -4.17 21.07
CA CYS A 182 -19.76 -5.35 21.53
C CYS A 182 -21.07 -4.92 22.18
N ARG A 183 -22.19 -5.55 21.80
CA ARG A 183 -23.49 -5.41 22.47
C ARG A 183 -24.12 -6.79 22.59
N HIS A 184 -24.47 -7.22 23.81
CA HIS A 184 -25.11 -8.53 24.07
C HIS A 184 -24.44 -9.70 23.32
N SER A 185 -23.11 -9.82 23.45
CA SER A 185 -22.29 -10.85 22.77
C SER A 185 -22.23 -10.79 21.23
N ARG A 186 -22.78 -9.75 20.60
CA ARG A 186 -22.63 -9.49 19.16
C ARG A 186 -21.59 -8.40 18.92
N GLN A 187 -20.66 -8.66 18.00
CA GLN A 187 -19.67 -7.67 17.55
C GLN A 187 -20.20 -6.91 16.34
N VAL A 188 -20.21 -5.58 16.43
CA VAL A 188 -20.55 -4.67 15.34
C VAL A 188 -19.33 -3.82 15.04
N THR A 189 -18.93 -3.75 13.78
CA THR A 189 -17.83 -2.86 13.37
C THR A 189 -18.42 -1.57 12.82
N ASP A 190 -18.09 -0.44 13.41
CA ASP A 190 -18.56 0.88 12.99
C ASP A 190 -17.39 1.84 12.70
N SER A 191 -17.62 2.91 11.94
CA SER A 191 -16.60 3.92 11.65
C SER A 191 -16.51 4.96 12.77
N VAL A 192 -15.28 5.39 13.07
CA VAL A 192 -15.03 6.34 14.17
C VAL A 192 -15.76 7.67 13.92
N HIS A 193 -15.69 8.21 12.70
CA HIS A 193 -16.39 9.46 12.37
C HIS A 193 -17.91 9.37 12.57
N ALA A 194 -18.53 8.22 12.28
CA ALA A 194 -19.97 8.04 12.43
C ALA A 194 -20.35 7.90 13.90
N ILE A 195 -19.53 7.20 14.70
CA ILE A 195 -19.68 7.16 16.17
C ILE A 195 -19.63 8.57 16.75
N ILE A 196 -18.60 9.36 16.40
CA ILE A 196 -18.40 10.72 16.93
C ILE A 196 -19.59 11.62 16.59
N LEU A 197 -20.00 11.69 15.32
CA LEU A 197 -21.16 12.51 14.94
C LEU A 197 -22.44 12.06 15.64
N ARG A 198 -22.68 10.76 15.76
CA ARG A 198 -23.86 10.25 16.46
C ARG A 198 -23.89 10.61 17.95
N VAL A 199 -22.72 10.62 18.59
CA VAL A 199 -22.58 10.91 20.02
C VAL A 199 -22.71 12.42 20.33
N PHE A 200 -22.14 13.28 19.49
CA PHE A 200 -22.06 14.71 19.77
C PHE A 200 -23.11 15.55 19.04
N VAL A 201 -23.54 15.12 17.86
CA VAL A 201 -24.52 15.82 17.00
C VAL A 201 -25.88 15.13 17.01
N GLY A 202 -25.90 13.80 17.00
CA GLY A 202 -27.13 13.00 17.01
C GLY A 202 -27.28 12.08 15.79
N PRO A 203 -28.44 11.42 15.61
CA PRO A 203 -28.62 10.45 14.53
C PRO A 203 -28.40 11.07 13.16
N ARG A 204 -27.82 10.29 12.24
CA ARG A 204 -27.57 10.71 10.86
C ARG A 204 -28.90 10.95 10.14
N PRO A 205 -29.13 12.17 9.58
CA PRO A 205 -30.28 12.40 8.72
C PRO A 205 -30.27 11.48 7.47
N PRO A 206 -31.44 11.02 6.97
CA PRO A 206 -31.51 9.99 5.93
C PRO A 206 -30.73 10.32 4.64
N ASP A 207 -30.76 11.58 4.22
CA ASP A 207 -30.17 12.15 3.01
C ASP A 207 -28.71 12.60 3.17
N LYS A 208 -28.13 12.45 4.36
CA LYS A 208 -26.79 12.90 4.69
C LYS A 208 -25.82 11.76 4.92
N GLN A 209 -24.55 12.04 4.69
CA GLN A 209 -23.40 11.19 4.99
C GLN A 209 -22.42 11.92 5.92
N CYS A 210 -21.51 11.16 6.53
CA CYS A 210 -20.46 11.75 7.34
C CYS A 210 -19.36 12.30 6.43
N CYS A 211 -19.01 13.57 6.63
CA CYS A 211 -18.03 14.29 5.83
C CYS A 211 -16.85 14.76 6.68
N HIS A 212 -15.70 14.96 6.04
CA HIS A 212 -14.46 15.47 6.63
C HIS A 212 -14.10 16.79 5.96
N ARG A 213 -14.13 17.90 6.70
CA ARG A 213 -13.90 19.25 6.15
C ARG A 213 -12.51 19.38 5.52
N ASP A 214 -11.49 18.83 6.16
CA ASP A 214 -10.10 18.81 5.67
C ASP A 214 -9.83 17.75 4.60
N GLY A 215 -10.83 16.91 4.31
CA GLY A 215 -10.68 15.79 3.40
C GLY A 215 -9.87 14.60 3.92
N ASN A 216 -9.25 14.69 5.10
CA ASN A 216 -8.49 13.62 5.70
C ASN A 216 -9.41 12.68 6.49
N LYS A 217 -9.71 11.51 5.90
CA LYS A 217 -10.56 10.45 6.47
C LYS A 217 -10.11 9.89 7.82
N THR A 218 -8.87 10.21 8.24
CA THR A 218 -8.30 9.76 9.52
C THR A 218 -8.36 10.82 10.63
N ASN A 219 -8.65 12.08 10.28
CA ASN A 219 -8.88 13.16 11.24
C ASN A 219 -10.34 13.15 11.71
N ASN A 220 -10.62 12.42 12.80
CA ASN A 220 -11.97 12.26 13.33
C ASN A 220 -12.30 13.20 14.51
N ARG A 221 -11.61 14.34 14.62
CA ARG A 221 -11.98 15.39 15.59
C ARG A 221 -13.35 15.94 15.21
N LEU A 222 -14.23 16.15 16.19
CA LEU A 222 -15.61 16.60 16.00
C LEU A 222 -15.69 17.86 15.13
N GLU A 223 -14.79 18.83 15.35
CA GLU A 223 -14.70 20.07 14.58
C GLU A 223 -14.49 19.85 13.07
N ASN A 224 -13.83 18.75 12.69
CA ASN A 224 -13.58 18.37 11.31
C ASN A 224 -14.73 17.55 10.68
N LEU A 225 -15.70 17.11 11.49
CA LEU A 225 -16.78 16.24 11.05
C LEU A 225 -18.09 17.00 10.92
N TYR A 226 -18.90 16.62 9.93
CA TYR A 226 -20.27 17.11 9.81
C TYR A 226 -21.15 16.13 9.00
N TYR A 227 -22.47 16.27 9.13
CA TYR A 227 -23.40 15.62 8.22
C TYR A 227 -23.62 16.50 6.99
N GLY A 228 -23.18 16.01 5.84
CA GLY A 228 -23.32 16.68 4.54
C GLY A 228 -24.02 15.80 3.51
N THR A 229 -24.51 16.40 2.44
CA THR A 229 -25.09 15.73 1.29
C THR A 229 -24.00 15.10 0.41
N ALA A 230 -24.43 14.32 -0.59
CA ALA A 230 -23.53 13.82 -1.62
C ALA A 230 -22.84 14.95 -2.41
N ALA A 231 -23.58 16.04 -2.67
CA ALA A 231 -23.09 17.20 -3.40
C ALA A 231 -22.03 17.98 -2.61
N GLU A 232 -22.28 18.24 -1.32
CA GLU A 232 -21.32 18.94 -0.44
C GLU A 232 -20.01 18.15 -0.31
N ASN A 233 -20.07 16.84 -0.08
CA ASN A 233 -18.87 16.00 -0.01
C ASN A 233 -18.11 15.94 -1.36
N ALA A 234 -18.84 16.00 -2.48
CA ALA A 234 -18.22 16.07 -3.80
C ALA A 234 -17.54 17.43 -4.03
N ALA A 235 -18.13 18.51 -3.54
CA ALA A 235 -17.54 19.85 -3.55
C ALA A 235 -16.27 19.89 -2.68
N ASP A 236 -16.30 19.35 -1.46
CA ASP A 236 -15.10 19.22 -0.60
C ASP A 236 -13.99 18.45 -1.34
N ARG A 237 -14.32 17.32 -1.98
CA ARG A 237 -13.35 16.55 -2.76
C ARG A 237 -12.74 17.36 -3.92
N ALA A 238 -13.55 18.21 -4.56
CA ALA A 238 -13.08 19.09 -5.63
C ALA A 238 -12.18 20.21 -5.10
N THR A 239 -12.56 20.87 -4.00
CA THR A 239 -11.75 21.89 -3.29
C THR A 239 -10.38 21.31 -2.90
N HIS A 240 -10.36 20.07 -2.41
CA HIS A 240 -9.14 19.37 -2.04
C HIS A 240 -8.36 18.79 -3.22
N GLY A 241 -8.74 19.08 -4.48
CA GLY A 241 -8.01 18.65 -5.68
C GLY A 241 -8.02 17.14 -5.94
N ARG A 242 -8.87 16.37 -5.25
CA ARG A 242 -8.91 14.89 -5.29
C ARG A 242 -9.89 14.33 -6.31
N THR A 243 -10.63 15.18 -7.01
CA THR A 243 -11.43 14.75 -8.15
C THR A 243 -10.49 14.50 -9.34
N ALA A 244 -10.41 13.24 -9.77
CA ALA A 244 -9.73 12.87 -11.00
C ALA A 244 -10.34 13.65 -12.16
N ARG A 245 -9.50 14.43 -12.85
CA ARG A 245 -9.87 15.28 -13.98
C ARG A 245 -8.72 15.25 -14.99
N GLY A 246 -9.04 15.42 -16.26
CA GLY A 246 -8.04 15.40 -17.33
C GLY A 246 -7.26 14.09 -17.33
N GLU A 247 -5.95 14.18 -17.32
CA GLU A 247 -5.02 13.04 -17.41
C GLU A 247 -5.09 12.09 -16.21
N ARG A 248 -5.61 12.56 -15.07
CA ARG A 248 -5.84 11.71 -13.87
C ARG A 248 -7.07 10.81 -14.00
N GLY A 249 -7.88 10.98 -15.06
CA GLY A 249 -9.02 10.12 -15.33
C GLY A 249 -8.56 8.75 -15.81
N GLY A 250 -9.09 7.67 -15.24
CA GLY A 250 -8.67 6.30 -15.59
C GLY A 250 -8.87 5.89 -17.06
N ASN A 251 -9.68 6.66 -17.81
CA ASN A 251 -9.93 6.47 -19.24
C ASN A 251 -9.33 7.60 -20.11
N ALA A 252 -8.42 8.41 -19.56
CA ALA A 252 -7.82 9.52 -20.29
C ALA A 252 -6.93 9.00 -21.43
N LYS A 253 -7.28 9.33 -22.67
CA LYS A 253 -6.48 9.02 -23.87
C LYS A 253 -5.41 10.06 -24.19
N LEU A 254 -5.48 11.21 -23.51
CA LEU A 254 -4.64 12.37 -23.77
C LEU A 254 -4.08 12.89 -22.45
N VAL A 255 -2.92 13.55 -22.52
CA VAL A 255 -2.34 14.36 -21.43
C VAL A 255 -2.59 15.85 -21.64
N GLU A 256 -2.38 16.67 -20.61
CA GLU A 256 -2.70 18.12 -20.69
C GLU A 256 -1.94 18.84 -21.82
N SER A 257 -0.68 18.48 -22.11
CA SER A 257 0.11 19.07 -23.19
C SER A 257 -0.47 18.77 -24.58
N GLN A 258 -0.90 17.53 -24.82
CA GLN A 258 -1.54 17.13 -26.09
C GLN A 258 -2.84 17.89 -26.33
N VAL A 259 -3.58 18.21 -25.26
CA VAL A 259 -4.81 19.00 -25.35
C VAL A 259 -4.53 20.44 -25.78
N VAL A 260 -3.41 21.03 -25.32
CA VAL A 260 -2.96 22.36 -25.78
C VAL A 260 -2.54 22.29 -27.24
N GLU A 261 -1.76 21.28 -27.62
CA GLU A 261 -1.30 21.09 -29.00
C GLU A 261 -2.48 20.89 -29.98
N ILE A 262 -3.46 20.06 -29.62
CA ILE A 262 -4.71 19.89 -30.39
C ILE A 262 -5.40 21.25 -30.59
N ARG A 263 -5.49 22.07 -29.55
CA ARG A 263 -6.11 23.41 -29.63
C ARG A 263 -5.33 24.34 -30.55
N GLU A 264 -4.00 24.34 -30.47
CA GLU A 264 -3.13 25.15 -31.31
C GLU A 264 -3.22 24.75 -32.79
N ARG A 265 -3.14 23.44 -33.09
CA ARG A 265 -3.25 22.92 -34.47
C ARG A 265 -4.59 23.25 -35.12
N VAL A 266 -5.70 23.07 -34.37
CA VAL A 266 -7.03 23.44 -34.86
C VAL A 266 -7.17 24.96 -35.02
N ALA A 267 -6.58 25.75 -34.13
CA ALA A 267 -6.55 27.21 -34.27
C ALA A 267 -5.69 27.69 -35.45
N ALA A 268 -4.66 26.94 -35.82
CA ALA A 268 -3.85 27.13 -37.03
C ALA A 268 -4.59 26.76 -38.32
N GLY A 269 -5.79 26.17 -38.22
CA GLY A 269 -6.64 25.85 -39.37
C GLY A 269 -6.52 24.41 -39.87
N GLU A 270 -5.81 23.53 -39.16
CA GLU A 270 -5.82 22.10 -39.47
C GLU A 270 -7.20 21.49 -39.28
N THR A 271 -7.54 20.48 -40.10
CA THR A 271 -8.83 19.81 -40.00
C THR A 271 -8.88 18.94 -38.74
N HIS A 272 -10.06 18.78 -38.16
CA HIS A 272 -10.21 17.93 -36.99
C HIS A 272 -9.89 16.45 -37.30
N ASP A 273 -10.11 15.98 -38.53
CA ASP A 273 -9.81 14.62 -38.96
C ASP A 273 -8.29 14.36 -38.96
N ASP A 274 -7.49 15.26 -39.53
CA ASP A 274 -6.02 15.15 -39.55
C ASP A 274 -5.44 15.18 -38.13
N VAL A 275 -5.98 16.05 -37.29
CA VAL A 275 -5.60 16.12 -35.88
C VAL A 275 -6.02 14.84 -35.15
N ALA A 276 -7.22 14.32 -35.41
CA ALA A 276 -7.70 13.09 -34.78
C ALA A 276 -6.82 11.88 -35.10
N GLU A 277 -6.41 11.73 -36.37
CA GLU A 277 -5.48 10.70 -36.82
C GLU A 277 -4.13 10.82 -36.10
N ALA A 278 -3.55 12.04 -36.08
CA ALA A 278 -2.24 12.28 -35.47
C ALA A 278 -2.19 11.94 -33.97
N PHE A 279 -3.30 12.11 -33.25
CA PHE A 279 -3.39 11.81 -31.81
C PHE A 279 -4.06 10.47 -31.50
N GLY A 280 -4.47 9.69 -32.51
CA GLY A 280 -5.15 8.40 -32.31
C GLY A 280 -6.48 8.52 -31.56
N VAL A 281 -7.21 9.62 -31.77
CA VAL A 281 -8.50 9.91 -31.13
C VAL A 281 -9.60 10.07 -32.16
N SER A 282 -10.86 10.18 -31.73
CA SER A 282 -11.97 10.48 -32.63
C SER A 282 -12.03 11.98 -32.96
N ASP A 283 -12.40 12.33 -34.20
CA ASP A 283 -12.74 13.70 -34.63
C ASP A 283 -13.67 14.42 -33.63
N SER A 284 -14.73 13.75 -33.18
CA SER A 284 -15.67 14.33 -32.21
C SER A 284 -15.01 14.72 -30.88
N LEU A 285 -13.94 14.01 -30.46
CA LEU A 285 -13.17 14.37 -29.26
C LEU A 285 -12.32 15.62 -29.52
N VAL A 286 -11.68 15.70 -30.70
CA VAL A 286 -10.93 16.89 -31.15
C VAL A 286 -11.86 18.11 -31.16
N GLN A 287 -13.03 17.99 -31.76
CA GLN A 287 -14.04 19.06 -31.78
C GLN A 287 -14.45 19.50 -30.36
N LEU A 288 -14.67 18.56 -29.43
CA LEU A 288 -15.03 18.89 -28.05
C LEU A 288 -13.88 19.59 -27.30
N ILE A 289 -12.63 19.21 -27.58
CA ILE A 289 -11.43 19.82 -26.99
C ILE A 289 -11.21 21.23 -27.54
N ALA A 290 -11.26 21.39 -28.85
CA ALA A 290 -11.04 22.63 -29.58
C ALA A 290 -12.06 23.71 -29.16
N ASN A 291 -13.33 23.32 -29.03
CA ASN A 291 -14.42 24.20 -28.57
C ASN A 291 -14.40 24.46 -27.05
N GLY A 292 -13.48 23.84 -26.29
CA GLY A 292 -13.41 23.98 -24.83
C GLY A 292 -14.58 23.33 -24.07
N ARG A 293 -15.34 22.44 -24.71
CA ARG A 293 -16.42 21.67 -24.05
C ARG A 293 -15.86 20.56 -23.17
N SER A 294 -14.76 19.95 -23.60
CA SER A 294 -13.93 19.02 -22.82
C SER A 294 -12.64 19.70 -22.37
N TRP A 295 -11.98 19.16 -21.33
CA TRP A 295 -10.74 19.69 -20.77
C TRP A 295 -10.80 21.20 -20.45
N LYS A 296 -11.90 21.62 -19.80
CA LYS A 296 -12.20 23.03 -19.47
C LYS A 296 -11.12 23.72 -18.62
N HIS A 297 -10.36 22.94 -17.85
CA HIS A 297 -9.31 23.41 -16.95
C HIS A 297 -7.96 23.61 -17.63
N VAL A 298 -7.77 23.07 -18.84
CA VAL A 298 -6.55 23.26 -19.64
C VAL A 298 -6.68 24.55 -20.43
N GLY A 299 -5.56 25.25 -20.64
CA GLY A 299 -5.46 26.51 -21.41
C GLY A 299 -5.39 26.30 -22.94
N GLY A 300 -4.87 27.30 -23.67
CA GLY A 300 -4.73 27.25 -25.13
C GLY A 300 -5.90 27.89 -25.90
N PRO A 301 -5.71 28.16 -27.20
CA PRO A 301 -6.69 28.87 -28.03
C PRO A 301 -7.95 28.02 -28.21
N ARG A 302 -9.13 28.63 -28.04
CA ARG A 302 -10.41 27.96 -28.27
C ARG A 302 -10.98 28.44 -29.57
N THR A 303 -11.15 27.53 -30.52
CA THR A 303 -11.85 27.80 -31.77
C THR A 303 -13.34 27.80 -31.49
N VAL A 304 -13.87 28.91 -30.97
CA VAL A 304 -15.32 29.09 -30.88
C VAL A 304 -15.82 29.35 -32.30
N VAL A 305 -15.86 28.32 -33.14
CA VAL A 305 -16.41 28.45 -34.49
C VAL A 305 -17.90 28.66 -34.31
N GLY A 306 -18.36 29.91 -34.46
CA GLY A 306 -19.77 30.22 -34.51
C GLY A 306 -20.44 29.30 -35.53
N ALA A 307 -21.57 28.68 -35.16
CA ALA A 307 -22.28 27.70 -35.98
C ALA A 307 -22.24 28.08 -37.46
N ALA A 308 -21.84 27.15 -38.33
CA ALA A 308 -21.64 27.40 -39.75
C ALA A 308 -22.80 28.23 -40.32
N LYS A 309 -22.47 29.42 -40.85
CA LYS A 309 -23.45 30.39 -41.34
C LYS A 309 -23.46 30.40 -42.86
N GLY A 310 -24.63 30.66 -43.41
CA GLY A 310 -24.80 30.80 -44.85
C GLY A 310 -24.55 29.49 -45.59
N GLU A 311 -23.82 29.56 -46.71
CA GLU A 311 -23.59 28.41 -47.59
C GLU A 311 -22.69 27.34 -46.96
N ARG A 312 -21.94 27.69 -45.92
CA ARG A 312 -21.13 26.74 -45.14
C ARG A 312 -21.98 25.86 -44.22
N ASN A 313 -23.25 26.18 -44.03
CA ASN A 313 -24.16 25.30 -43.30
C ASN A 313 -24.57 24.13 -44.21
N GLY A 314 -24.27 22.89 -43.81
CA GLY A 314 -24.63 21.69 -44.60
C GLY A 314 -26.12 21.49 -44.86
N THR A 315 -26.99 22.28 -44.24
CA THR A 315 -28.46 22.31 -44.49
C THR A 315 -28.90 23.51 -45.34
N ALA A 316 -27.98 24.35 -45.81
CA ALA A 316 -28.31 25.51 -46.62
C ALA A 316 -28.78 25.09 -48.00
N THR A 317 -30.00 25.53 -48.36
CA THR A 317 -30.61 25.28 -49.68
C THR A 317 -30.41 26.45 -50.66
N LEU A 318 -29.65 27.47 -50.27
CA LEU A 318 -29.39 28.68 -51.07
C LEU A 318 -27.90 28.97 -51.03
N THR A 319 -27.35 29.51 -52.10
CA THR A 319 -25.99 30.07 -52.14
C THR A 319 -25.99 31.53 -51.70
N GLU A 320 -24.82 32.08 -51.33
CA GLU A 320 -24.74 33.51 -51.03
C GLU A 320 -25.15 34.39 -52.22
N THR A 321 -24.79 33.98 -53.44
CA THR A 321 -25.17 34.67 -54.68
C THR A 321 -26.68 34.73 -54.85
N GLN A 322 -27.38 33.61 -54.68
CA GLN A 322 -28.84 33.57 -54.74
C GLN A 322 -29.48 34.46 -53.68
N VAL A 323 -28.90 34.53 -52.48
CA VAL A 323 -29.42 35.39 -51.39
C VAL A 323 -29.27 36.88 -51.74
N ARG A 324 -28.12 37.30 -52.30
CA ARG A 324 -27.90 38.68 -52.76
C ARG A 324 -28.86 39.04 -53.90
N GLU A 325 -29.06 38.13 -54.85
CA GLU A 325 -29.95 38.33 -55.99
C GLU A 325 -31.43 38.41 -55.58
N ILE A 326 -31.88 37.55 -54.64
CA ILE A 326 -33.24 37.62 -54.06
C ILE A 326 -33.49 39.00 -53.44
N ARG A 327 -32.52 39.54 -52.71
CA ARG A 327 -32.66 40.86 -52.06
C ARG A 327 -32.66 42.00 -53.05
N ALA A 328 -31.79 41.96 -54.06
CA ALA A 328 -31.74 42.96 -55.13
C ALA A 328 -33.07 43.02 -55.91
N LEU A 329 -33.63 41.86 -56.29
CA LEU A 329 -34.92 41.79 -56.98
C LEU A 329 -36.09 42.22 -56.08
N ALA A 330 -36.06 41.89 -54.78
CA ALA A 330 -37.09 42.33 -53.86
C ALA A 330 -37.06 43.85 -53.63
N ALA A 331 -35.88 44.47 -53.60
CA ALA A 331 -35.70 45.92 -53.44
C ALA A 331 -36.24 46.72 -54.64
N THR A 332 -36.21 46.15 -55.85
CA THR A 332 -36.80 46.76 -57.06
C THR A 332 -38.31 46.52 -57.19
N GLY A 333 -38.94 45.89 -56.19
CA GLY A 333 -40.38 45.67 -56.15
C GLY A 333 -40.87 44.40 -56.86
N VAL A 334 -39.96 43.51 -57.29
CA VAL A 334 -40.36 42.25 -57.93
C VAL A 334 -41.07 41.36 -56.91
N ARG A 335 -42.25 40.83 -57.29
CA ARG A 335 -43.03 39.93 -56.43
C ARG A 335 -42.25 38.66 -56.11
N GLN A 336 -42.33 38.19 -54.86
CA GLN A 336 -41.63 36.98 -54.40
C GLN A 336 -41.93 35.74 -55.26
N THR A 337 -43.14 35.60 -55.80
CA THR A 337 -43.52 34.48 -56.70
C THR A 337 -42.75 34.47 -58.01
N GLU A 338 -42.39 35.66 -58.50
CA GLU A 338 -41.59 35.83 -59.72
C GLU A 338 -40.11 35.55 -59.42
N ILE A 339 -39.61 35.98 -58.27
CA ILE A 339 -38.25 35.65 -57.79
C ILE A 339 -38.08 34.12 -57.64
N CYS A 340 -39.09 33.42 -57.13
CA CYS A 340 -39.05 31.96 -57.01
C CYS A 340 -38.92 31.26 -58.37
N ARG A 341 -39.67 31.74 -59.38
CA ARG A 341 -39.62 31.19 -60.75
C ARG A 341 -38.28 31.45 -61.42
N ARG A 342 -37.74 32.66 -61.29
CA ARG A 342 -36.46 33.04 -61.92
C ARG A 342 -35.27 32.27 -61.36
N LEU A 343 -35.25 32.02 -60.05
CA LEU A 343 -34.08 31.44 -59.38
C LEU A 343 -34.25 29.95 -59.02
N GLY A 344 -35.40 29.35 -59.30
CA GLY A 344 -35.67 27.93 -58.98
C GLY A 344 -35.71 27.64 -57.48
N VAL A 345 -36.08 28.62 -56.65
CA VAL A 345 -36.02 28.56 -55.18
C VAL A 345 -37.42 28.48 -54.54
N ARG A 346 -37.51 27.84 -53.37
CA ARG A 346 -38.78 27.70 -52.64
C ARG A 346 -39.24 29.04 -52.05
N LYS A 347 -40.55 29.34 -52.19
CA LYS A 347 -41.20 30.57 -51.67
C LYS A 347 -40.91 30.87 -50.20
N GLY A 348 -40.90 29.84 -49.34
CA GLY A 348 -40.58 29.99 -47.92
C GLY A 348 -39.16 30.51 -47.69
N ALA A 349 -38.17 30.02 -48.44
CA ALA A 349 -36.77 30.45 -48.33
C ALA A 349 -36.60 31.92 -48.76
N VAL A 350 -37.22 32.31 -49.88
CA VAL A 350 -37.27 33.70 -50.36
C VAL A 350 -37.88 34.62 -49.29
N GLY A 351 -39.04 34.26 -48.73
CA GLY A 351 -39.70 35.06 -47.70
C GLY A 351 -38.88 35.23 -46.42
N HIS A 352 -38.05 34.25 -46.05
CA HIS A 352 -37.14 34.38 -44.91
C HIS A 352 -35.93 35.27 -45.18
N VAL A 353 -35.40 35.23 -46.40
CA VAL A 353 -34.29 36.09 -46.87
C VAL A 353 -34.73 37.55 -46.96
N VAL A 354 -35.89 37.83 -47.56
CA VAL A 354 -36.44 39.18 -47.74
C VAL A 354 -36.74 39.85 -46.39
N ARG A 355 -37.26 39.11 -45.40
CA ARG A 355 -37.51 39.62 -44.04
C ARG A 355 -36.25 39.75 -43.17
N GLY A 356 -35.07 39.41 -43.68
CA GLY A 356 -33.82 39.41 -42.90
C GLY A 356 -33.77 38.38 -41.75
N SER A 357 -34.71 37.44 -41.70
CA SER A 357 -34.79 36.41 -40.64
C SER A 357 -33.72 35.33 -40.77
N ARG A 358 -33.22 35.10 -42.00
CA ARG A 358 -32.08 34.22 -42.32
C ARG A 358 -31.02 35.00 -43.09
N TRP A 359 -29.79 34.49 -43.11
CA TRP A 359 -28.66 35.12 -43.81
C TRP A 359 -28.36 36.54 -43.31
N LYS A 360 -28.41 36.74 -41.98
CA LYS A 360 -28.17 38.04 -41.33
C LYS A 360 -26.77 38.62 -41.55
N HIS A 361 -25.80 37.77 -41.86
CA HIS A 361 -24.41 38.16 -42.13
C HIS A 361 -24.21 38.76 -43.54
N LEU A 362 -25.22 38.67 -44.41
CA LEU A 362 -25.22 39.27 -45.75
C LEU A 362 -26.10 40.53 -45.82
N LEU A 363 -26.67 40.96 -44.69
CA LEU A 363 -27.59 42.11 -44.60
C LEU A 363 -26.87 43.42 -44.93
#